data_AF-A0AAD9SHG5-F1
#
_entry.id   AF-A0AAD9SHG5-F1
#
_cell.length_a   1.000
_cell.length_b   1.000
_cell.length_c   1.000
_cell.angle_alpha   90.00
_cell.angle_beta   90.00
_cell.angle_gamma   90.00
#
_symmetry.space_group_name_H-M   'P 1'
#
loop_
_entity.id
_entity.type
_entity.pdbx_description
1 polymer ?
#
loop_
_entity_poly.entity_id
_entity_poly.type
_entity_poly.pdbx_seq_one_letter_code
_entity_poly.pdbx_strand_id
1 'polypeptide(L)'
;MSGTGPDSMPTSADPRSKRPVKKRALSPASAQASQLDALFARPDQEIRVPTGAPDPARRLPLPPEIVTNVQGSSAGAGSGEFHVYKAARRREYERLRVMDDEVRREADARDFAAKKADAERKDDDKTRRNREKREKMKARKEKAKTAAQKKGPGADAAAAAAAGGGGGGGGGLKPRVDGASKQGEEGQDGKAADHDSTNAGSGAGEANGATATSAPGLVIHDDE
;
A
#
# COMPACT_ATOMS: atom_id res chain seq x y z
N MET A 1 -14.23 11.11 -55.64
CA MET A 1 -14.37 9.70 -55.21
C MET A 1 -12.98 9.08 -55.28
N SER A 2 -12.25 8.98 -54.17
CA SER A 2 -10.93 8.33 -54.14
C SER A 2 -11.11 6.83 -53.90
N GLY A 3 -10.69 6.03 -54.87
CA GLY A 3 -10.94 4.60 -54.91
C GLY A 3 -10.30 3.83 -53.76
N THR A 4 -11.08 2.92 -53.17
CA THR A 4 -10.67 1.85 -52.28
C THR A 4 -9.95 0.74 -53.07
N GLY A 5 -8.83 1.09 -53.72
CA GLY A 5 -7.93 0.12 -54.35
C GLY A 5 -6.95 -0.47 -53.32
N PRO A 6 -6.48 -1.72 -53.51
CA PRO A 6 -5.55 -2.39 -52.59
C PRO A 6 -4.19 -1.66 -52.42
N ASP A 7 -3.88 -0.70 -53.31
CA ASP A 7 -2.67 0.12 -53.27
C ASP A 7 -2.75 1.32 -52.32
N SER A 8 -3.90 1.54 -51.66
CA SER A 8 -4.11 2.66 -50.72
C SER A 8 -3.90 2.27 -49.24
N MET A 9 -3.23 1.15 -48.97
CA MET A 9 -2.75 0.87 -47.62
C MET A 9 -1.41 1.56 -47.42
N PRO A 10 -1.23 2.38 -46.36
CA PRO A 10 0.07 2.98 -46.09
C PRO A 10 1.11 1.86 -45.96
N THR A 11 2.25 2.00 -46.63
CA THR A 11 3.34 0.99 -46.65
C THR A 11 3.87 0.61 -45.26
N SER A 12 3.50 1.36 -44.21
CA SER A 12 3.77 1.04 -42.81
C SER A 12 2.83 -0.03 -42.21
N ALA A 13 1.73 -0.37 -42.89
CA ALA A 13 0.73 -1.35 -42.45
C ALA A 13 0.74 -2.64 -43.30
N ASP A 14 1.63 -2.75 -44.30
CA ASP A 14 1.75 -3.95 -45.13
C ASP A 14 2.60 -5.03 -44.42
N PRO A 15 2.03 -6.21 -44.09
CA PRO A 15 2.76 -7.31 -43.43
C PRO A 15 3.87 -7.93 -44.29
N ARG A 16 3.90 -7.68 -45.60
CA ARG A 16 4.99 -8.11 -46.50
C ARG A 16 6.21 -7.18 -46.42
N SER A 17 6.00 -5.95 -45.96
CA SER A 17 7.08 -4.99 -45.78
C SER A 17 7.85 -5.33 -44.49
N LYS A 18 9.10 -5.78 -44.63
CA LYS A 18 10.00 -6.07 -43.50
C LYS A 18 10.57 -4.78 -42.87
N ARG A 19 9.88 -3.65 -43.02
CA ARG A 19 10.32 -2.39 -42.43
C ARG A 19 10.13 -2.46 -40.92
N PRO A 20 11.11 -2.01 -40.12
CA PRO A 20 10.95 -1.97 -38.68
C PRO A 20 9.83 -0.98 -38.33
N VAL A 21 8.67 -1.51 -37.96
CA VAL A 21 7.59 -0.71 -37.38
C VAL A 21 8.03 -0.19 -36.02
N LYS A 22 7.81 1.10 -35.78
CA LYS A 22 8.03 1.70 -34.46
C LYS A 22 7.19 0.90 -33.46
N LYS A 23 7.86 0.14 -32.57
CA LYS A 23 7.20 -0.60 -31.49
C LYS A 23 6.38 0.42 -30.70
N ARG A 24 5.05 0.32 -30.74
CA ARG A 24 4.19 1.13 -29.89
C ARG A 24 4.51 0.76 -28.44
N ALA A 25 4.63 1.75 -27.56
CA ALA A 25 4.72 1.48 -26.13
C ALA A 25 3.46 0.69 -25.74
N LEU A 26 3.63 -0.56 -25.32
CA LEU A 26 2.51 -1.41 -24.93
C LEU A 26 1.81 -0.75 -23.74
N SER A 27 0.50 -0.56 -23.83
CA SER A 27 -0.31 -0.22 -22.67
C SER A 27 -0.18 -1.36 -21.64
N PRO A 28 -0.32 -1.09 -20.33
CA PRO A 28 -0.23 -2.12 -19.30
C PRO A 28 -1.22 -3.27 -19.56
N ALA A 29 -2.42 -2.97 -20.07
CA ALA A 29 -3.40 -3.98 -20.48
C ALA A 29 -2.91 -4.83 -21.66
N SER A 30 -2.25 -4.25 -22.65
CA SER A 30 -1.71 -5.01 -23.79
C SER A 30 -0.52 -5.90 -23.40
N ALA A 31 0.32 -5.46 -22.46
CA ALA A 31 1.40 -6.28 -21.91
C ALA A 31 0.84 -7.50 -21.17
N GLN A 32 -0.16 -7.31 -20.31
CA GLN A 32 -0.86 -8.40 -19.63
C GLN A 32 -1.54 -9.35 -20.61
N ALA A 33 -2.24 -8.84 -21.64
CA ALA A 33 -2.88 -9.66 -22.66
C ALA A 33 -1.88 -10.59 -23.36
N SER A 34 -0.74 -10.06 -23.82
CA SER A 34 0.30 -10.88 -24.44
C SER A 34 0.88 -11.95 -23.51
N GLN A 35 0.97 -11.66 -22.20
CA GLN A 35 1.42 -12.64 -21.21
C GLN A 35 0.37 -13.73 -20.99
N LEU A 36 -0.92 -13.38 -20.98
CA LEU A 36 -2.02 -14.34 -20.91
C LEU A 36 -2.08 -15.22 -22.16
N ASP A 37 -1.95 -14.64 -23.35
CA ASP A 37 -1.91 -15.39 -24.62
C ASP A 37 -0.76 -16.42 -24.62
N ALA A 38 0.41 -16.05 -24.09
CA ALA A 38 1.55 -16.96 -23.95
C ALA A 38 1.30 -18.10 -22.94
N LEU A 39 0.57 -17.84 -21.85
CA LEU A 39 0.17 -18.87 -20.89
C LEU A 39 -0.91 -19.80 -21.48
N PHE A 40 -1.88 -19.27 -22.22
CA PHE A 40 -2.93 -20.07 -22.87
C PHE A 40 -2.44 -20.90 -24.06
N ALA A 41 -1.30 -20.54 -24.65
CA ALA A 41 -0.68 -21.36 -25.70
C ALA A 41 -0.27 -22.76 -25.19
N ARG A 42 -0.03 -22.92 -23.88
CA ARG A 42 0.32 -24.19 -23.23
C ARG A 42 -0.42 -24.33 -21.89
N PRO A 43 -1.72 -24.67 -21.91
CA PRO A 43 -2.54 -24.71 -20.70
C PRO A 43 -2.12 -25.84 -19.72
N ASP A 44 -1.53 -26.92 -20.22
CA ASP A 44 -1.09 -28.06 -19.40
C ASP A 44 0.26 -27.82 -18.68
N GLN A 45 0.92 -26.67 -18.92
CA GLN A 45 2.22 -26.37 -18.32
C GLN A 45 2.07 -26.02 -16.83
N GLU A 46 2.79 -26.73 -15.96
CA GLU A 46 2.87 -26.38 -14.54
C GLU A 46 3.53 -25.01 -14.34
N ILE A 47 2.75 -24.04 -13.83
CA ILE A 47 3.24 -22.69 -13.51
C ILE A 47 3.78 -22.68 -12.09
N ARG A 48 5.11 -22.59 -11.94
CA ARG A 48 5.74 -22.42 -10.62
C ARG A 48 5.60 -20.98 -10.14
N VAL A 49 4.60 -20.73 -9.30
CA VAL A 49 4.46 -19.45 -8.60
C VAL A 49 5.57 -19.36 -7.55
N PRO A 50 6.41 -18.31 -7.54
CA PRO A 50 7.45 -18.15 -6.53
C PRO A 50 6.79 -17.99 -5.14
N THR A 51 7.03 -18.94 -4.26
CA THR A 51 6.56 -18.91 -2.87
C THR A 51 7.47 -18.00 -2.04
N GLY A 52 7.35 -16.68 -2.26
CA GLY A 52 8.09 -15.66 -1.52
C GLY A 52 9.55 -15.48 -1.92
N ALA A 53 10.16 -14.43 -1.37
CA ALA A 53 11.58 -14.16 -1.56
C ALA A 53 12.43 -15.17 -0.76
N PRO A 54 13.58 -15.61 -1.29
CA PRO A 54 14.48 -16.49 -0.55
C PRO A 54 15.01 -15.79 0.69
N ASP A 55 15.01 -16.51 1.80
CA ASP A 55 15.52 -16.08 3.10
C ASP A 55 16.98 -15.57 2.97
N PRO A 56 17.29 -14.32 3.39
CA PRO A 56 18.66 -13.81 3.36
C PRO A 56 19.64 -14.67 4.17
N ALA A 57 19.21 -15.31 5.26
CA ALA A 57 20.07 -16.17 6.08
C ALA A 57 20.54 -17.41 5.29
N ARG A 58 19.70 -17.94 4.39
CA ARG A 58 20.05 -19.08 3.54
C ARG A 58 21.03 -18.75 2.42
N ARG A 59 21.38 -17.48 2.23
CA ARG A 59 22.37 -17.06 1.21
C ARG A 59 23.80 -17.33 1.66
N LEU A 60 24.04 -17.48 2.96
CA LEU A 60 25.36 -17.76 3.50
C LEU A 60 25.53 -19.26 3.78
N PRO A 61 26.57 -19.89 3.22
CA PRO A 61 26.87 -21.28 3.56
C PRO A 61 27.32 -21.35 5.02
N LEU A 62 26.88 -22.39 5.72
CA LEU A 62 27.36 -22.66 7.08
C LEU A 62 28.89 -22.85 7.05
N PRO A 63 29.60 -22.40 8.10
CA PRO A 63 31.03 -22.67 8.22
C PRO A 63 31.25 -24.19 8.25
N PRO A 64 32.25 -24.72 7.51
CA PRO A 64 32.52 -26.15 7.52
C PRO A 64 33.05 -26.59 8.90
N GLU A 65 32.55 -27.72 9.39
CA GLU A 65 32.93 -28.31 10.69
C GLU A 65 34.40 -28.75 10.73
N ILE A 66 34.91 -29.31 9.62
CA ILE A 66 36.29 -29.81 9.54
C ILE A 66 37.00 -29.14 8.39
N VAL A 67 38.09 -28.46 8.71
CA VAL A 67 39.04 -27.92 7.73
C VAL A 67 40.18 -28.92 7.60
N THR A 68 40.30 -29.55 6.43
CA THR A 68 41.27 -30.64 6.19
C THR A 68 42.65 -30.14 5.76
N ASN A 69 42.77 -28.88 5.37
CA ASN A 69 43.98 -28.29 4.80
C ASN A 69 44.73 -27.37 5.78
N VAL A 70 44.75 -27.71 7.07
CA VAL A 70 45.43 -26.92 8.10
C VAL A 70 46.93 -27.22 8.08
N GLN A 71 47.72 -26.24 7.68
CA GLN A 71 49.18 -26.30 7.77
C GLN A 71 49.62 -26.11 9.24
N GLY A 72 50.74 -26.73 9.65
CA GLY A 72 51.20 -26.69 11.05
C GLY A 72 51.41 -25.26 11.58
N SER A 73 51.21 -25.06 12.89
CA SER A 73 51.17 -23.73 13.52
C SER A 73 52.47 -22.91 13.41
N SER A 74 53.61 -23.58 13.22
CA SER A 74 54.92 -22.94 13.03
C SER A 74 55.34 -22.82 11.56
N ALA A 75 54.52 -23.31 10.63
CA ALA A 75 54.84 -23.26 9.22
C ALA A 75 54.60 -21.84 8.67
N GLY A 76 55.49 -21.39 7.77
CA GLY A 76 55.41 -20.05 7.19
C GLY A 76 54.19 -19.81 6.29
N ALA A 77 53.93 -18.54 5.95
CA ALA A 77 52.83 -18.17 5.07
C ALA A 77 53.04 -18.76 3.66
N GLY A 78 52.10 -19.62 3.23
CA GLY A 78 52.06 -20.15 1.87
C GLY A 78 51.53 -19.12 0.86
N SER A 79 51.77 -19.35 -0.43
CA SER A 79 51.29 -18.46 -1.51
C SER A 79 49.76 -18.40 -1.63
N GLY A 80 49.05 -19.42 -1.16
CA GLY A 80 47.59 -19.48 -1.15
C GLY A 80 46.92 -18.82 0.05
N GLU A 81 47.67 -18.50 1.12
CA GLU A 81 47.11 -18.05 2.40
C GLU A 81 46.37 -16.71 2.26
N PHE A 82 46.87 -15.82 1.40
CA PHE A 82 46.21 -14.56 1.10
C PHE A 82 44.79 -14.74 0.57
N HIS A 83 44.57 -15.71 -0.32
CA HIS A 83 43.25 -15.97 -0.89
C HIS A 83 42.31 -16.62 0.11
N VAL A 84 42.84 -17.50 0.97
CA VAL A 84 42.09 -18.11 2.08
C VAL A 84 41.58 -17.01 3.01
N TYR A 85 42.46 -16.10 3.45
CA TYR A 85 42.08 -14.95 4.27
C TYR A 85 41.04 -14.06 3.61
N LYS A 86 41.24 -13.70 2.33
CA LYS A 86 40.31 -12.86 1.58
C LYS A 86 38.92 -13.49 1.49
N ALA A 87 38.84 -14.79 1.25
CA ALA A 87 37.58 -15.53 1.21
C ALA A 87 36.92 -15.60 2.60
N ALA A 88 37.68 -15.93 3.65
CA ALA A 88 37.19 -16.01 5.02
C ALA A 88 36.67 -14.64 5.51
N ARG A 89 37.42 -13.56 5.28
CA ARG A 89 37.02 -12.20 5.64
C ARG A 89 35.75 -11.76 4.90
N ARG A 90 35.63 -12.07 3.60
CA ARG A 90 34.40 -11.76 2.84
C ARG A 90 33.19 -12.50 3.43
N ARG A 91 33.32 -13.79 3.71
CA ARG A 91 32.26 -14.60 4.34
C ARG A 91 31.85 -14.02 5.70
N GLU A 92 32.83 -13.60 6.51
CA GLU A 92 32.55 -13.04 7.84
C GLU A 92 31.86 -11.68 7.78
N TYR A 93 32.26 -10.79 6.87
CA TYR A 93 31.56 -9.52 6.68
C TYR A 93 30.14 -9.69 6.18
N GLU A 94 29.91 -10.65 5.28
CA GLU A 94 28.56 -10.96 4.83
C GLU A 94 27.73 -11.55 5.99
N ARG A 95 28.31 -12.41 6.83
CA ARG A 95 27.66 -12.95 8.04
C ARG A 95 27.25 -11.87 9.03
N LEU A 96 28.19 -10.98 9.38
CA LEU A 96 27.91 -9.86 10.28
C LEU A 96 26.83 -8.93 9.70
N ARG A 97 26.92 -8.63 8.41
CA ARG A 97 25.91 -7.78 7.74
C ARG A 97 24.51 -8.40 7.79
N VAL A 98 24.37 -9.70 7.54
CA VAL A 98 23.07 -10.38 7.60
C VAL A 98 22.51 -10.34 9.03
N MET A 99 23.35 -10.62 10.03
CA MET A 99 22.96 -10.55 11.43
C MET A 99 22.52 -9.14 11.85
N ASP A 100 23.27 -8.10 11.46
CA ASP A 100 22.92 -6.70 11.75
C ASP A 100 21.61 -6.28 11.04
N ASP A 101 21.42 -6.72 9.79
CA ASP A 101 20.20 -6.47 9.02
C ASP A 101 18.98 -7.16 9.65
N GLU A 102 19.13 -8.37 10.18
CA GLU A 102 18.09 -9.10 10.91
C GLU A 102 17.69 -8.39 12.21
N VAL A 103 18.67 -8.03 13.04
CA VAL A 103 18.43 -7.30 14.29
C VAL A 103 17.71 -5.98 14.03
N ARG A 104 18.13 -5.24 13.01
CA ARG A 104 17.46 -3.99 12.60
C ARG A 104 16.01 -4.24 12.19
N ARG A 105 15.76 -5.25 11.35
CA ARG A 105 14.39 -5.59 10.90
C ARG A 105 13.50 -6.02 12.05
N GLU A 106 14.02 -6.78 13.01
CA GLU A 106 13.27 -7.20 14.18
C GLU A 106 12.89 -6.01 15.07
N ALA A 107 13.84 -5.09 15.32
CA ALA A 107 13.59 -3.86 16.05
C ALA A 107 12.52 -2.99 15.35
N ASP A 108 12.67 -2.76 14.05
CA ASP A 108 11.72 -1.99 13.25
C ASP A 108 10.32 -2.63 13.24
N ALA A 109 10.24 -3.96 13.13
CA ALA A 109 8.98 -4.70 13.17
C ALA A 109 8.29 -4.61 14.54
N ARG A 110 9.07 -4.71 15.63
CA ARG A 110 8.57 -4.55 17.00
C ARG A 110 8.01 -3.15 17.23
N ASP A 111 8.75 -2.13 16.82
CA ASP A 111 8.34 -0.73 16.95
C ASP A 111 7.08 -0.43 16.12
N PHE A 112 7.01 -0.98 14.91
CA PHE A 112 5.84 -0.86 14.06
C PHE A 112 4.62 -1.54 14.68
N ALA A 113 4.78 -2.76 15.20
CA ALA A 113 3.70 -3.49 15.86
C ALA A 113 3.18 -2.75 17.10
N ALA A 114 4.07 -2.20 17.93
CA ALA A 114 3.70 -1.40 19.08
C ALA A 114 2.93 -0.13 18.68
N LYS A 115 3.43 0.62 17.69
CA LYS A 115 2.76 1.83 17.17
C LYS A 115 1.38 1.51 16.58
N LYS A 116 1.26 0.40 15.86
CA LYS A 116 0.00 -0.06 15.27
C LYS A 116 -1.02 -0.40 16.37
N ALA A 117 -0.62 -1.17 17.38
CA ALA A 117 -1.48 -1.53 18.50
C ALA A 117 -1.96 -0.29 19.29
N ASP A 118 -1.07 0.68 19.49
CA ASP A 118 -1.42 1.95 20.16
C ASP A 118 -2.40 2.80 19.33
N ALA A 119 -2.25 2.82 18.01
CA ALA A 119 -3.16 3.52 17.11
C ALA A 119 -4.55 2.85 17.11
N GLU A 120 -4.59 1.52 16.97
CA GLU A 120 -5.82 0.72 17.01
C GLU A 120 -6.55 0.93 18.35
N ARG A 121 -5.84 0.86 19.48
CA ARG A 121 -6.44 1.13 20.81
C ARG A 121 -7.04 2.52 20.91
N LYS A 122 -6.35 3.55 20.43
CA LYS A 122 -6.85 4.94 20.45
C LYS A 122 -8.10 5.11 19.59
N ASP A 123 -8.16 4.43 18.46
CA ASP A 123 -9.30 4.49 17.57
C ASP A 123 -10.49 3.67 18.09
N ASP A 124 -10.25 2.52 18.71
CA ASP A 124 -11.26 1.74 19.43
C ASP A 124 -11.85 2.52 20.62
N ASP A 125 -11.00 3.23 21.38
CA ASP A 125 -11.47 4.08 22.48
C ASP A 125 -12.36 5.24 21.99
N LYS A 126 -11.99 5.87 20.87
CA LYS A 126 -12.81 6.94 20.26
C LYS A 126 -14.11 6.39 19.70
N THR A 127 -14.06 5.27 18.98
CA THR A 127 -15.25 4.66 18.37
C THR A 127 -16.21 4.13 19.44
N ARG A 128 -15.71 3.52 20.51
CA ARG A 128 -16.49 3.11 21.69
C ARG A 128 -17.20 4.30 22.33
N ARG A 129 -16.46 5.37 22.69
CA ARG A 129 -17.06 6.58 23.30
C ARG A 129 -18.13 7.20 22.40
N ASN A 130 -17.92 7.22 21.09
CA ASN A 130 -18.90 7.74 20.13
C ASN A 130 -20.11 6.81 19.97
N ARG A 131 -19.91 5.49 20.02
CA ARG A 131 -20.99 4.49 20.01
C ARG A 131 -21.87 4.62 21.26
N GLU A 132 -21.27 4.69 22.45
CA GLU A 132 -21.97 4.89 23.72
C GLU A 132 -22.80 6.19 23.72
N LYS A 133 -22.24 7.29 23.20
CA LYS A 133 -22.98 8.56 23.04
C LYS A 133 -24.20 8.40 22.13
N ARG A 134 -24.05 7.71 20.99
CA ARG A 134 -25.14 7.46 20.03
C ARG A 134 -26.21 6.55 20.63
N GLU A 135 -25.82 5.49 21.33
CA GLU A 135 -26.75 4.56 21.99
C GLU A 135 -27.53 5.26 23.12
N LYS A 136 -26.85 6.10 23.93
CA LYS A 136 -27.54 6.91 24.94
C LYS A 136 -28.55 7.88 24.32
N MET A 137 -28.22 8.50 23.19
CA MET A 137 -29.18 9.36 22.47
C MET A 137 -30.34 8.57 21.86
N LYS A 138 -30.08 7.40 21.26
CA LYS A 138 -31.12 6.49 20.74
C LYS A 138 -32.06 6.05 21.86
N ALA A 139 -31.52 5.58 22.99
CA ALA A 139 -32.30 5.17 24.14
C ALA A 139 -33.14 6.33 24.72
N ARG A 140 -32.60 7.56 24.77
CA ARG A 140 -33.38 8.76 25.16
C ARG A 140 -34.51 9.05 24.18
N LYS A 141 -34.26 8.95 22.87
CA LYS A 141 -35.27 9.17 21.82
C LYS A 141 -36.35 8.10 21.83
N GLU A 142 -36.00 6.84 22.02
CA GLU A 142 -36.95 5.73 22.16
C GLU A 142 -37.81 5.90 23.42
N LYS A 143 -37.21 6.22 24.56
CA LYS A 143 -37.96 6.53 25.79
C LYS A 143 -38.93 7.70 25.57
N ALA A 144 -38.50 8.79 24.93
CA ALA A 144 -39.37 9.91 24.61
C ALA A 144 -40.54 9.53 23.69
N LYS A 145 -40.29 8.70 22.66
CA LYS A 145 -41.35 8.16 21.78
C LYS A 145 -42.34 7.27 22.53
N THR A 146 -41.86 6.36 23.37
CA THR A 146 -42.74 5.49 24.18
C THR A 146 -43.57 6.26 25.21
N ALA A 147 -43.00 7.32 25.81
CA ALA A 147 -43.72 8.21 26.71
C ALA A 147 -44.78 9.05 25.97
N ALA A 148 -44.48 9.50 24.75
CA ALA A 148 -45.43 10.18 23.87
C ALA A 148 -46.52 9.26 23.32
N GLN A 149 -46.29 7.94 23.18
CA GLN A 149 -47.33 6.98 22.84
C GLN A 149 -48.22 6.60 24.04
N LYS A 150 -47.68 6.63 25.27
CA LYS A 150 -48.45 6.38 26.50
C LYS A 150 -49.32 7.57 26.94
N LYS A 151 -48.95 8.81 26.59
CA LYS A 151 -49.84 9.97 26.69
C LYS A 151 -50.57 10.12 25.35
N GLY A 152 -51.84 9.72 25.29
CA GLY A 152 -52.64 9.77 24.06
C GLY A 152 -52.66 11.15 23.35
N PRO A 153 -53.12 11.21 22.09
CA PRO A 153 -53.02 12.37 21.22
C PRO A 153 -53.84 13.52 21.82
N GLY A 154 -53.17 14.59 22.26
CA GLY A 154 -53.82 15.69 22.97
C GLY A 154 -52.86 16.70 23.61
N ALA A 155 -51.58 16.70 23.26
CA ALA A 155 -50.59 17.64 23.77
C ALA A 155 -49.68 18.17 22.65
N ASP A 156 -50.24 18.34 21.47
CA ASP A 156 -49.55 18.76 20.26
C ASP A 156 -49.49 20.29 20.16
N ALA A 157 -48.76 20.94 21.08
CA ALA A 157 -48.41 22.37 20.91
C ALA A 157 -47.18 22.83 21.70
N ALA A 158 -46.86 22.23 22.85
CA ALA A 158 -45.85 22.80 23.77
C ALA A 158 -44.46 22.13 23.73
N ALA A 159 -44.33 20.92 23.14
CA ALA A 159 -43.08 20.15 23.22
C ALA A 159 -42.07 20.41 22.08
N ALA A 160 -42.46 21.13 21.02
CA ALA A 160 -41.56 21.43 19.90
C ALA A 160 -40.51 22.52 20.21
N ALA A 161 -40.70 23.30 21.28
CA ALA A 161 -39.82 24.43 21.62
C ALA A 161 -38.64 24.07 22.54
N ALA A 162 -38.64 22.92 23.22
CA ALA A 162 -37.61 22.55 24.20
C ALA A 162 -36.43 21.73 23.61
N ALA A 163 -36.36 21.60 22.28
CA ALA A 163 -35.25 20.94 21.58
C ALA A 163 -34.32 21.91 20.82
N GLY A 164 -34.46 23.22 21.05
CA GLY A 164 -33.59 24.26 20.50
C GLY A 164 -32.84 25.00 21.60
N GLY A 165 -31.55 24.71 21.79
CA GLY A 165 -30.72 25.51 22.70
C GLY A 165 -29.35 24.94 23.06
N GLY A 166 -28.37 25.07 22.16
CA GLY A 166 -26.99 25.44 22.52
C GLY A 166 -25.90 24.36 22.55
N GLY A 167 -24.91 24.47 21.63
CA GLY A 167 -23.53 24.04 21.93
C GLY A 167 -22.64 23.44 20.82
N GLY A 168 -22.48 24.11 19.66
CA GLY A 168 -21.23 24.28 18.90
C GLY A 168 -20.31 23.10 18.52
N GLY A 169 -20.14 22.88 17.21
CA GLY A 169 -19.02 22.12 16.62
C GLY A 169 -19.25 21.81 15.14
N GLY A 170 -18.90 22.76 14.27
CA GLY A 170 -19.32 22.83 12.87
C GLY A 170 -18.77 21.76 11.91
N GLY A 171 -19.47 21.62 10.78
CA GLY A 171 -19.08 20.79 9.65
C GLY A 171 -20.19 20.72 8.59
N GLY A 172 -20.79 21.86 8.24
CA GLY A 172 -21.79 21.94 7.17
C GLY A 172 -21.10 21.85 5.81
N LEU A 173 -21.41 20.80 5.05
CA LEU A 173 -21.03 20.69 3.64
C LEU A 173 -21.71 21.81 2.86
N LYS A 174 -20.91 22.70 2.27
CA LYS A 174 -21.40 23.69 1.30
C LYS A 174 -21.51 23.01 -0.08
N PRO A 175 -22.60 23.24 -0.84
CA PRO A 175 -22.68 22.79 -2.23
C PRO A 175 -21.75 23.62 -3.10
N ARG A 176 -21.09 22.94 -4.05
CA ARG A 176 -20.14 23.50 -5.01
C ARG A 176 -20.88 24.37 -6.03
N VAL A 177 -20.59 25.67 -6.05
CA VAL A 177 -20.92 26.58 -7.15
C VAL A 177 -19.60 26.92 -7.85
N ASP A 178 -19.51 26.55 -9.12
CA ASP A 178 -18.43 26.92 -10.02
C ASP A 178 -18.59 28.39 -10.43
N GLY A 179 -17.51 29.17 -10.44
CA GLY A 179 -17.55 30.55 -10.89
C GLY A 179 -16.23 31.30 -10.68
N ALA A 180 -15.52 31.52 -11.79
CA ALA A 180 -14.26 32.23 -11.88
C ALA A 180 -14.41 33.76 -11.75
N SER A 181 -13.47 34.42 -11.04
CA SER A 181 -12.95 35.80 -11.26
C SER A 181 -12.13 36.23 -10.02
N LYS A 182 -10.80 36.33 -10.11
CA LYS A 182 -9.97 37.54 -10.37
C LYS A 182 -9.86 38.58 -9.22
N GLN A 183 -8.60 38.71 -8.74
CA GLN A 183 -7.80 39.92 -8.46
C GLN A 183 -7.83 40.66 -7.09
N GLY A 184 -6.60 41.04 -6.65
CA GLY A 184 -6.22 42.09 -5.67
C GLY A 184 -5.64 41.56 -4.35
N GLU A 185 -4.31 41.46 -4.14
CA GLU A 185 -3.35 42.46 -3.58
C GLU A 185 -3.68 42.89 -2.13
N GLU A 186 -2.78 43.01 -1.13
CA GLU A 186 -1.32 43.17 -1.01
C GLU A 186 -0.88 43.02 0.48
N GLY A 187 0.44 42.82 0.75
CA GLY A 187 1.12 43.07 2.05
C GLY A 187 1.89 41.88 2.66
N GLN A 188 3.20 41.69 2.36
CA GLN A 188 4.40 42.13 3.13
C GLN A 188 4.58 41.36 4.48
N ASP A 189 5.67 40.67 4.85
CA ASP A 189 7.11 40.79 4.59
C ASP A 189 7.88 39.48 4.91
N GLY A 190 9.07 39.30 4.32
CA GLY A 190 10.19 38.69 5.05
C GLY A 190 10.94 37.50 4.44
N LYS A 191 12.12 37.82 3.87
CA LYS A 191 13.40 37.09 3.95
C LYS A 191 13.84 36.25 2.74
N ALA A 192 14.79 36.83 2.00
CA ALA A 192 15.57 36.22 0.94
C ALA A 192 16.57 35.18 1.47
N ALA A 193 16.62 34.03 0.80
CA ALA A 193 17.80 33.16 0.74
C ALA A 193 17.85 32.60 -0.68
N ASP A 194 18.93 32.96 -1.37
CA ASP A 194 19.35 32.46 -2.67
C ASP A 194 19.68 30.96 -2.55
N HIS A 195 19.09 30.11 -3.40
CA HIS A 195 19.73 28.85 -3.76
C HIS A 195 19.29 28.37 -5.14
N ASP A 196 20.31 28.34 -6.00
CA ASP A 196 20.43 27.82 -7.34
C ASP A 196 19.74 26.46 -7.59
N SER A 197 19.20 26.35 -8.81
CA SER A 197 18.39 25.25 -9.31
C SER A 197 19.24 24.06 -9.77
N THR A 198 18.95 22.85 -9.30
CA THR A 198 19.10 21.65 -10.13
C THR A 198 18.01 20.62 -9.88
N ASN A 199 17.21 20.48 -10.93
CA ASN A 199 16.29 19.43 -11.35
C ASN A 199 16.74 17.98 -11.06
N ALA A 200 15.87 17.17 -10.42
CA ALA A 200 15.55 15.79 -10.85
C ALA A 200 14.56 15.07 -9.93
N GLY A 201 13.51 14.46 -10.51
CA GLY A 201 13.03 13.15 -10.07
C GLY A 201 11.71 13.10 -9.30
N SER A 202 10.60 13.35 -10.00
CA SER A 202 9.23 13.02 -9.58
C SER A 202 9.02 11.51 -9.40
N GLY A 203 8.75 11.06 -8.17
CA GLY A 203 8.21 9.74 -7.85
C GLY A 203 6.76 9.87 -7.40
N ALA A 204 5.82 9.54 -8.28
CA ALA A 204 4.38 9.56 -8.00
C ALA A 204 3.99 8.43 -7.04
N GLY A 205 3.27 8.78 -5.98
CA GLY A 205 2.66 7.85 -5.04
C GLY A 205 1.35 7.28 -5.60
N GLU A 206 1.20 5.97 -5.53
CA GLU A 206 -0.04 5.26 -5.79
C GLU A 206 -0.90 5.20 -4.53
N ALA A 207 -2.13 5.71 -4.66
CA ALA A 207 -3.20 5.59 -3.68
C ALA A 207 -3.96 4.28 -3.92
N ASN A 208 -3.93 3.38 -2.94
CA ASN A 208 -4.75 2.17 -2.95
C ASN A 208 -6.18 2.48 -2.47
N GLY A 209 -7.14 2.35 -3.39
CA GLY A 209 -8.58 2.35 -3.09
C GLY A 209 -9.03 0.97 -2.57
N ALA A 210 -9.52 0.94 -1.34
CA ALA A 210 -10.10 -0.27 -0.73
C ALA A 210 -11.48 -0.56 -1.32
N THR A 211 -11.64 -1.70 -1.98
CA THR A 211 -12.94 -2.27 -2.33
C THR A 211 -13.31 -3.33 -1.29
N ALA A 212 -14.43 -3.11 -0.60
CA ALA A 212 -14.97 -4.04 0.39
C ALA A 212 -15.64 -5.22 -0.33
N THR A 213 -15.14 -6.43 -0.14
CA THR A 213 -15.85 -7.66 -0.52
C THR A 213 -16.35 -8.37 0.74
N SER A 214 -17.65 -8.65 0.73
CA SER A 214 -18.42 -9.31 1.78
C SER A 214 -18.03 -10.79 1.88
N ALA A 215 -17.55 -11.24 3.03
CA ALA A 215 -17.31 -12.65 3.31
C ALA A 215 -18.64 -13.39 3.62
N PRO A 216 -18.83 -14.65 3.16
CA PRO A 216 -19.99 -15.46 3.53
C PRO A 216 -19.86 -16.00 4.97
N GLY A 217 -20.98 -16.02 5.68
CA GLY A 217 -21.08 -16.37 7.11
C GLY A 217 -20.83 -17.85 7.42
N LEU A 218 -20.35 -18.09 8.64
CA LEU A 218 -20.08 -19.39 9.24
C LEU A 218 -21.40 -20.16 9.47
N VAL A 219 -21.54 -21.34 8.89
CA VAL A 219 -22.66 -22.27 9.16
C VAL A 219 -22.25 -23.16 10.33
N ILE A 220 -22.97 -23.04 11.45
CA ILE A 220 -22.83 -23.93 12.61
C ILE A 220 -23.84 -25.07 12.41
N HIS A 221 -23.35 -26.31 12.39
CA HIS A 221 -24.17 -27.51 12.47
C HIS A 221 -24.33 -27.86 13.95
N ASP A 222 -25.56 -27.78 14.46
CA ASP A 222 -25.95 -28.36 15.74
C ASP A 222 -26.26 -29.85 15.50
N ASP A 223 -25.37 -30.73 15.96
CA ASP A 223 -25.61 -32.17 16.07
C ASP A 223 -25.89 -32.51 17.55
N GLU A 224 -27.10 -33.08 17.77
CA GLU A 224 -27.66 -33.81 18.94
C GLU A 224 -27.38 -33.37 20.39
#